data_AF-A0A4V2F6R6-F1
#
_entry.id   AF-A0A4V2F6R6-F1
#
_cell.length_a   1.000
_cell.length_b   1.000
_cell.length_c   1.000
_cell.angle_alpha   90.00
_cell.angle_beta   90.00
_cell.angle_gamma   90.00
#
_symmetry.space_group_name_H-M   'P 1'
#
loop_
_entity.id
_entity.type
_entity.pdbx_description
1 polymer ?
#
loop_
_entity_poly.entity_id
_entity_poly.type
_entity_poly.pdbx_seq_one_letter_code
_entity_poly.pdbx_strand_id
1 'polypeptide(L)'
;MKTLFLLLNLFFLLHSNGKEIQLVYKSEIPEDRSGMIFLKKTSKDYLDRAELILKKAEKDIIKLAKEKDAHLVEIYVLEKANGEIPTESQIGRLGFVSLLVSLK
;
A
#
# COMPACT_ATOMS: atom_id res chain seq x y z
N MET A 1 -8.14 41.75 -14.04
CA MET A 1 -7.35 40.59 -14.53
C MET A 1 -6.16 40.21 -13.64
N LYS A 2 -5.38 41.16 -13.09
CA LYS A 2 -4.23 40.85 -12.21
C LYS A 2 -4.61 40.16 -10.88
N THR A 3 -5.76 40.50 -10.31
CA THR A 3 -6.26 39.91 -9.05
C THR A 3 -6.66 38.43 -9.18
N LEU A 4 -7.16 38.01 -10.34
CA LEU A 4 -7.55 36.62 -10.58
C LEU A 4 -6.32 35.69 -10.64
N PHE A 5 -5.22 36.18 -11.21
CA PHE A 5 -3.96 35.43 -11.31
C PHE A 5 -3.29 35.19 -9.94
N LEU A 6 -3.52 36.13 -9.01
CA LEU A 6 -3.02 36.09 -7.64
C LEU A 6 -3.79 35.06 -6.79
N LEU A 7 -5.12 35.01 -6.95
CA LEU A 7 -5.97 33.99 -6.32
C LEU A 7 -5.66 32.58 -6.85
N LEU A 8 -5.39 32.45 -8.16
CA LEU A 8 -5.04 31.15 -8.76
C LEU A 8 -3.69 30.62 -8.25
N ASN A 9 -2.69 31.49 -8.10
CA ASN A 9 -1.38 31.11 -7.54
C ASN A 9 -1.48 30.72 -6.05
N LEU A 10 -2.31 31.43 -5.27
CA LEU A 10 -2.52 31.11 -3.86
C LEU A 10 -3.20 29.75 -3.68
N PHE A 11 -4.13 29.38 -4.58
CA PHE A 11 -4.78 28.07 -4.58
C PHE A 11 -3.80 26.93 -4.90
N PHE A 12 -2.89 27.12 -5.87
CA PHE A 12 -1.85 26.14 -6.20
C PHE A 12 -0.84 25.94 -5.05
N LEU A 13 -0.46 27.01 -4.35
CA LEU A 13 0.45 26.94 -3.20
C LEU A 13 -0.18 26.20 -2.01
N LEU A 14 -1.48 26.37 -1.76
CA LEU A 14 -2.21 25.66 -0.71
C LEU A 14 -2.38 24.16 -1.02
N HIS A 15 -2.51 23.78 -2.29
CA HIS A 15 -2.57 22.38 -2.71
C HIS A 15 -1.21 21.66 -2.62
N SER A 16 -0.10 22.42 -2.58
CA SER A 16 1.25 21.87 -2.52
C SER A 16 1.66 21.36 -1.14
N ASN A 17 0.86 21.57 -0.09
CA ASN A 17 1.08 20.96 1.22
C ASN A 17 0.52 19.53 1.23
N GLY A 18 1.06 18.69 0.34
CA GLY A 18 0.81 17.25 0.37
C GLY A 18 1.36 16.69 1.66
N LYS A 19 0.49 16.45 2.65
CA LYS A 19 0.85 15.66 3.83
C LYS A 19 1.41 14.34 3.32
N GLU A 20 2.66 14.05 3.66
CA GLU A 20 3.28 12.80 3.32
C GLU A 20 2.47 11.67 3.96
N ILE A 21 2.06 10.68 3.15
CA ILE A 21 1.29 9.55 3.65
C ILE A 21 2.20 8.69 4.51
N GLN A 22 1.89 8.59 5.80
CA GLN A 22 2.66 7.81 6.74
C GLN A 22 2.19 6.35 6.73
N LEU A 23 3.10 5.43 6.40
CA LEU A 23 2.86 3.99 6.54
C LEU A 23 3.34 3.52 7.91
N VAL A 24 2.47 2.85 8.68
CA VAL A 24 2.79 2.30 10.00
C VAL A 24 2.48 0.82 10.04
N TYR A 25 3.51 0.02 10.30
CA TYR A 25 3.38 -1.41 10.48
C TYR A 25 2.95 -1.74 11.92
N LYS A 26 1.93 -2.58 12.05
CA LYS A 26 1.40 -3.04 13.33
C LYS A 26 1.52 -4.56 13.42
N SER A 27 2.02 -5.05 14.54
CA SER A 27 2.24 -6.48 14.82
C SER A 27 0.97 -7.18 15.31
N GLU A 28 0.12 -6.47 16.04
CA GLU A 28 -1.11 -7.02 16.61
C GLU A 28 -2.28 -6.77 15.67
N ILE A 29 -2.96 -7.84 15.26
CA ILE A 29 -4.14 -7.75 14.40
C ILE A 29 -5.32 -7.33 15.27
N PRO A 30 -6.05 -6.26 14.93
CA PRO A 30 -7.17 -5.78 15.72
C PRO A 30 -8.31 -6.80 15.70
N GLU A 31 -9.02 -6.90 16.83
CA GLU A 31 -10.21 -7.73 16.96
C GLU A 31 -11.35 -7.20 16.07
N ASP A 32 -11.53 -5.87 16.09
CA ASP A 32 -12.44 -5.20 15.16
C ASP A 32 -11.76 -4.92 13.82
N ARG A 33 -12.26 -5.56 12.77
CA ARG A 33 -11.78 -5.41 11.39
C ARG A 33 -12.73 -4.56 10.55
N SER A 34 -13.77 -4.00 11.16
CA SER A 34 -14.77 -3.19 10.46
C SER A 34 -14.12 -1.96 9.84
N GLY A 35 -14.44 -1.70 8.56
CA GLY A 35 -13.85 -0.58 7.81
C GLY A 35 -12.39 -0.79 7.38
N MET A 36 -11.79 -1.97 7.63
CA MET A 36 -10.47 -2.30 7.12
C MET A 36 -10.55 -2.94 5.73
N ILE A 37 -9.48 -2.73 4.96
CA ILE A 37 -9.37 -3.19 3.58
C ILE A 37 -8.42 -4.38 3.54
N PHE A 38 -8.92 -5.52 3.05
CA PHE A 38 -8.07 -6.68 2.78
C PHE A 38 -7.41 -6.55 1.40
N LEU A 39 -6.09 -6.68 1.37
CA LEU A 39 -5.30 -6.64 0.14
C LEU A 39 -4.43 -7.87 0.03
N LYS A 40 -4.54 -8.60 -1.08
CA LYS A 40 -3.63 -9.69 -1.43
C LYS A 40 -2.86 -9.33 -2.68
N LYS A 41 -1.53 -9.28 -2.58
CA LYS A 41 -0.63 -9.06 -3.72
C LYS A 41 0.16 -10.33 -4.00
N THR A 42 -0.05 -10.91 -5.17
CA THR A 42 0.71 -12.06 -5.66
C THR A 42 1.77 -11.60 -6.65
N SER A 43 2.93 -12.23 -6.61
CA SER A 43 3.98 -12.02 -7.59
C SER A 43 3.58 -12.53 -8.98
N LYS A 44 4.25 -12.02 -10.01
CA LYS A 44 4.22 -12.58 -11.37
C LYS A 44 5.42 -13.48 -11.67
N ASP A 45 6.41 -13.50 -10.76
CA ASP A 45 7.68 -14.22 -10.88
C ASP A 45 7.87 -15.13 -9.66
N TYR A 46 8.34 -16.35 -9.92
CA TYR A 46 8.69 -17.36 -8.90
C TYR A 46 9.95 -17.01 -8.12
N LEU A 47 10.75 -16.04 -8.57
CA LEU A 47 11.96 -15.57 -7.89
C LEU A 47 11.71 -14.42 -6.92
N ASP A 48 10.56 -13.77 -7.02
CA ASP A 48 10.24 -12.62 -6.18
C ASP A 48 10.05 -13.05 -4.71
N ARG A 49 10.80 -12.38 -3.83
CA ARG A 49 10.68 -12.54 -2.38
C ARG A 49 9.50 -11.74 -1.84
N ALA A 50 8.95 -12.21 -0.73
CA ALA A 50 7.85 -11.55 -0.02
C ALA A 50 8.12 -10.06 0.24
N GLU A 51 9.35 -9.68 0.57
CA GLU A 51 9.74 -8.28 0.85
C GLU A 51 9.62 -7.39 -0.38
N LEU A 52 9.94 -7.89 -1.58
CA LEU A 52 9.78 -7.15 -2.82
C LEU A 52 8.30 -7.00 -3.17
N ILE A 53 7.52 -8.06 -2.95
CA ILE A 53 6.07 -8.06 -3.16
C ILE A 53 5.39 -7.07 -2.20
N LEU A 54 5.85 -7.03 -0.93
CA LEU A 54 5.39 -6.05 0.06
C LEU A 54 5.66 -4.62 -0.40
N LYS A 55 6.87 -4.30 -0.85
CA LYS A 55 7.19 -2.97 -1.41
C LYS A 55 6.33 -2.59 -2.62
N LYS A 56 5.96 -3.57 -3.44
CA LYS A 56 5.02 -3.34 -4.56
C LYS A 56 3.62 -3.07 -4.02
N ALA A 57 3.17 -3.79 -3.01
CA ALA A 57 1.88 -3.57 -2.35
C ALA A 57 1.82 -2.21 -1.63
N GLU A 58 2.90 -1.76 -0.97
CA GLU A 58 3.01 -0.43 -0.36
C GLU A 58 2.71 0.69 -1.38
N LYS A 59 3.24 0.59 -2.61
CA LYS A 59 2.97 1.58 -3.66
C LYS A 59 1.50 1.64 -4.03
N ASP A 60 0.84 0.48 -4.11
CA ASP A 60 -0.59 0.39 -4.38
C ASP A 60 -1.41 0.97 -3.21
N ILE A 61 -0.99 0.70 -1.98
CA ILE A 61 -1.60 1.23 -0.75
C ILE A 61 -1.47 2.75 -0.67
N ILE A 62 -0.29 3.31 -0.98
CA ILE A 62 -0.08 4.75 -1.03
C ILE A 62 -1.01 5.39 -2.06
N LYS A 63 -1.16 4.76 -3.24
CA LYS A 63 -2.09 5.25 -4.26
C LYS A 63 -3.53 5.25 -3.75
N LEU A 64 -3.96 4.16 -3.11
CA LEU A 64 -5.28 4.04 -2.50
C LEU A 64 -5.51 5.10 -1.40
N ALA A 65 -4.52 5.36 -0.57
CA ALA A 65 -4.59 6.38 0.46
C ALA A 65 -4.72 7.79 -0.12
N LYS A 66 -4.00 8.10 -1.22
CA LYS A 66 -4.19 9.36 -1.97
C LYS A 66 -5.60 9.51 -2.52
N GLU A 67 -6.15 8.44 -3.10
CA GLU A 67 -7.51 8.44 -3.65
C GLU A 67 -8.59 8.63 -2.58
N LYS A 68 -8.28 8.29 -1.31
CA LYS A 68 -9.18 8.40 -0.16
C LYS A 68 -8.89 9.60 0.74
N ASP A 69 -7.95 10.46 0.36
CA ASP A 69 -7.45 11.59 1.16
C ASP A 69 -7.02 11.19 2.58
N ALA A 70 -6.48 9.97 2.71
CA ALA A 70 -5.94 9.46 3.96
C ALA A 70 -4.48 9.90 4.13
N HIS A 71 -4.09 10.22 5.37
CA HIS A 71 -2.73 10.68 5.68
C HIS A 71 -1.95 9.64 6.48
N LEU A 72 -2.65 8.71 7.14
CA LEU A 72 -2.06 7.62 7.89
C LEU A 72 -2.61 6.29 7.37
N VAL A 73 -1.71 5.35 7.16
CA VAL A 73 -2.08 3.99 6.77
C VAL A 73 -1.46 3.00 7.74
N GLU A 74 -2.31 2.24 8.41
CA GLU A 74 -1.88 1.13 9.25
C GLU A 74 -1.89 -0.16 8.43
N ILE A 75 -0.76 -0.86 8.41
CA ILE A 75 -0.58 -2.10 7.68
C ILE A 75 -0.36 -3.23 8.68
N TYR A 76 -1.22 -4.23 8.60
CA TYR A 76 -1.13 -5.48 9.36
C TYR A 76 -0.79 -6.59 8.38
N VAL A 77 0.39 -7.19 8.52
CA VAL A 77 0.82 -8.31 7.67
C VAL A 77 0.21 -9.59 8.21
N LEU A 78 -0.73 -10.17 7.49
CA LEU A 78 -1.43 -11.40 7.90
C LEU A 78 -0.61 -12.63 7.51
N GLU A 79 -0.10 -12.64 6.28
CA GLU A 79 0.63 -13.77 5.74
C GLU A 79 1.63 -13.28 4.67
N LYS A 80 2.77 -13.96 4.58
CA LYS A 80 3.73 -13.77 3.50
C LYS A 80 4.32 -15.10 3.06
N ALA A 81 4.47 -15.27 1.75
CA ALA A 81 5.14 -16.42 1.15
C ALA A 81 6.11 -15.95 0.07
N ASN A 82 7.26 -16.61 0.00
CA ASN A 82 8.22 -16.40 -1.08
C ASN A 82 7.80 -17.17 -2.32
N GLY A 83 8.27 -16.71 -3.48
CA GLY A 83 8.25 -17.52 -4.66
C GLY A 83 9.16 -18.75 -4.52
N GLU A 84 8.72 -19.86 -5.08
CA GLU A 84 9.43 -21.13 -5.14
C GLU A 84 9.56 -21.56 -6.59
N ILE A 85 10.80 -21.77 -7.03
CA ILE A 85 11.10 -22.18 -8.40
C ILE A 85 10.59 -23.61 -8.61
N PRO A 86 9.87 -23.89 -9.72
CA PRO A 86 9.48 -25.25 -10.05
C PRO A 86 10.71 -26.14 -10.20
N THR A 87 10.64 -27.33 -9.63
CA THR A 87 11.63 -28.40 -9.86
C THR A 87 10.95 -29.55 -10.58
N GLU A 88 11.72 -30.52 -11.07
CA GLU A 88 11.16 -31.69 -11.77
C GLU A 88 10.12 -32.47 -10.94
N SER A 89 10.19 -32.37 -9.61
CA SER A 89 9.30 -33.07 -8.68
C SER A 89 8.24 -32.17 -8.02
N GLN A 90 8.29 -30.85 -8.20
CA GLN A 90 7.38 -29.92 -7.53
C GLN A 90 6.92 -28.79 -8.43
N ILE A 91 5.61 -28.56 -8.45
CA ILE A 91 5.02 -27.37 -9.07
C ILE A 91 5.44 -26.16 -8.25
N GLY A 92 6.14 -25.22 -8.89
CA GLY A 92 6.58 -23.98 -8.26
C GLY A 92 5.40 -23.16 -7.73
N ARG A 93 5.68 -22.25 -6.79
CA ARG A 93 4.65 -21.43 -6.13
C ARG A 93 4.99 -19.96 -6.27
N LEU A 94 4.01 -19.14 -6.65
CA LEU A 94 4.21 -17.69 -6.67
C LEU A 94 4.18 -17.15 -5.23
N GLY A 95 5.11 -16.25 -4.94
CA GLY A 95 5.11 -15.53 -3.67
C GLY A 95 3.90 -14.62 -3.55
N PHE A 96 3.48 -14.33 -2.34
CA PHE A 96 2.40 -13.38 -2.07
C PHE A 96 2.54 -12.71 -0.71
N VAL A 97 1.83 -11.60 -0.53
CA VAL A 97 1.57 -10.99 0.77
C VAL A 97 0.08 -10.73 0.92
N SER A 98 -0.45 -11.07 2.09
CA SER A 98 -1.83 -10.80 2.51
C SER A 98 -1.79 -9.76 3.62
N LEU A 99 -2.48 -8.64 3.40
CA LEU A 99 -2.45 -7.46 4.26
C LEU A 99 -3.86 -7.08 4.68
N LEU A 100 -4.00 -6.60 5.91
CA LEU A 100 -5.14 -5.83 6.34
C LEU A 100 -4.69 -4.37 6.49
N VAL A 101 -5.48 -3.45 5.97
CA VAL A 101 -5.10 -2.03 5.87
C VAL A 101 -6.21 -1.16 6.45
N SER A 102 -5.84 -0.25 7.36
CA SER A 102 -6.73 0.80 7.84
C SER A 102 -6.25 2.15 7.30
N LEU A 103 -7.15 2.89 6.65
CA LEU A 103 -6.91 4.23 6.14
C LEU A 103 -7.48 5.25 7.12
N LYS A 104 -6.67 6.21 7.55
CA LYS A 104 -7.02 7.25 8.54
C LYS A 104 -6.62 8.64 8.06
#